data_AF-A0A5E4Q6Z3-F1
#
_entry.id   AF-A0A5E4Q6Z3-F1
#
_cell.length_a   1.000
_cell.length_b   1.000
_cell.length_c   1.000
_cell.angle_alpha   90.00
_cell.angle_beta   90.00
_cell.angle_gamma   90.00
#
_symmetry.space_group_name_H-M   'P 1'
#
loop_
_entity.id
_entity.type
_entity.pdbx_description
1 polymer ?
#
loop_
_entity_poly.entity_id
_entity_poly.type
_entity_poly.pdbx_seq_one_letter_code
_entity_poly.pdbx_strand_id
1 'polypeptide(L)'
;MGVATKQVIISDEKPTCDIPKMDWDNYHRLSVIYNFMDDLEQDFPAICTVGQIGTSLEGRPIQVLKVSNSITSNSGVWIDAGIHAREWIAPAVATYIADHIVRNFSTLPSSISNKDW
;
A
#
# COMPACT_ATOMS: atom_id res chain seq x y z
N MET A 1 -12.73 9.65 -46.64
CA MET A 1 -12.49 8.90 -45.40
C MET A 1 -11.77 9.84 -44.44
N GLY A 2 -12.48 10.41 -43.47
CA GLY A 2 -11.89 11.21 -42.41
C GLY A 2 -12.12 10.49 -41.09
N VAL A 3 -11.05 10.10 -40.41
CA VAL A 3 -11.13 9.52 -39.06
C VAL A 3 -11.30 10.70 -38.09
N ALA A 4 -12.43 10.76 -37.39
CA ALA A 4 -12.64 11.73 -36.34
C ALA A 4 -11.86 11.29 -35.09
N THR A 5 -10.75 11.97 -34.81
CA THR A 5 -10.01 11.85 -33.55
C THR A 5 -10.88 12.44 -32.43
N LYS A 6 -11.35 11.62 -31.50
CA LYS A 6 -11.96 12.13 -30.27
C LYS A 6 -10.84 12.65 -29.37
N GLN A 7 -10.69 13.97 -29.33
CA GLN A 7 -9.91 14.64 -28.30
C GLN A 7 -10.62 14.44 -26.96
N VAL A 8 -9.99 13.71 -26.04
CA VAL A 8 -10.44 13.67 -24.64
C VAL A 8 -10.15 15.05 -24.05
N ILE A 9 -11.20 15.82 -23.78
CA ILE A 9 -11.12 17.05 -23.01
C ILE A 9 -10.97 16.62 -21.55
N ILE A 10 -9.78 16.82 -20.98
CA ILE A 10 -9.58 16.74 -19.54
C ILE A 10 -10.23 18.01 -18.97
N SER A 11 -11.34 17.85 -18.25
CA SER A 11 -12.00 18.96 -17.55
C SER A 11 -11.11 19.46 -16.42
N ASP A 12 -10.91 20.78 -16.36
CA ASP A 12 -10.17 21.54 -15.34
C ASP A 12 -10.89 21.60 -13.97
N GLU A 13 -11.65 20.57 -13.61
CA GLU A 13 -12.27 20.53 -12.29
C GLU A 13 -11.20 20.25 -11.22
N LYS A 14 -11.05 21.18 -10.28
CA LYS A 14 -10.30 20.94 -9.04
C LYS A 14 -10.94 19.74 -8.33
N PRO A 15 -10.19 18.65 -8.06
CA PRO A 15 -10.76 17.51 -7.36
C PRO A 15 -11.16 17.92 -5.95
N THR A 16 -12.38 17.60 -5.56
CA THR A 16 -12.87 17.70 -4.19
C THR A 16 -11.97 16.88 -3.26
N CYS A 17 -11.70 17.41 -2.07
CA CYS A 17 -10.66 16.99 -1.12
C CYS A 17 -10.98 15.68 -0.37
N ASP A 18 -11.51 14.67 -1.04
CA ASP A 18 -11.74 13.34 -0.47
C ASP A 18 -10.84 12.36 -1.22
N ILE A 19 -9.67 12.07 -0.65
CA ILE A 19 -8.79 11.01 -1.17
C ILE A 19 -9.56 9.69 -1.00
N PRO A 20 -9.76 8.91 -2.08
CA PRO A 20 -10.45 7.62 -1.98
C PRO A 20 -9.77 6.73 -0.94
N LYS A 21 -10.58 6.00 -0.15
CA LYS A 21 -10.04 4.97 0.74
C LYS A 21 -9.60 3.78 -0.09
N MET A 22 -8.60 3.06 0.43
CA MET A 22 -8.19 1.80 -0.16
C MET A 22 -9.34 0.79 -0.15
N ASP A 23 -9.52 0.12 -1.28
CA ASP A 23 -10.41 -1.02 -1.48
C ASP A 23 -9.69 -2.05 -2.36
N TRP A 24 -10.28 -3.23 -2.57
CA TRP A 24 -9.77 -4.25 -3.49
C TRP A 24 -10.71 -4.52 -4.67
N ASP A 25 -11.63 -3.59 -4.93
CA ASP A 25 -12.50 -3.58 -6.09
C ASP A 25 -11.91 -2.74 -7.24
N ASN A 26 -10.93 -1.87 -6.94
CA ASN A 26 -10.29 -0.94 -7.86
C ASN A 26 -8.75 -0.98 -7.79
N TYR A 27 -8.10 -0.41 -8.81
CA TYR A 27 -6.67 -0.10 -8.78
C TYR A 27 -6.45 1.33 -8.31
N HIS A 28 -5.51 1.50 -7.39
CA HIS A 28 -5.36 2.74 -6.63
C HIS A 28 -4.12 3.55 -7.03
N ARG A 29 -4.24 4.88 -6.89
CA ARG A 29 -3.11 5.80 -7.02
C ARG A 29 -2.15 5.62 -5.85
N LEU A 30 -0.88 5.98 -6.05
CA LEU A 30 0.15 5.92 -5.01
C LEU A 30 -0.24 6.65 -3.72
N SER A 31 -0.90 7.82 -3.83
CA SER A 31 -1.36 8.59 -2.66
C SER A 31 -2.37 7.84 -1.80
N VAL A 32 -3.23 7.02 -2.41
CA VAL A 32 -4.19 6.18 -1.67
C VAL A 32 -3.45 5.07 -0.92
N ILE A 33 -2.42 4.48 -1.54
CA ILE A 33 -1.59 3.44 -0.91
C ILE A 33 -0.78 4.02 0.27
N TYR A 34 -0.25 5.24 0.14
CA TYR A 34 0.42 5.94 1.25
C TYR A 34 -0.53 6.17 2.42
N ASN A 35 -1.69 6.76 2.17
CA ASN A 35 -2.69 6.98 3.21
C ASN A 35 -3.15 5.67 3.85
N PHE A 36 -3.27 4.59 3.08
CA PHE A 36 -3.59 3.27 3.62
C PHE A 36 -2.54 2.75 4.60
N MET A 37 -1.25 2.93 4.31
CA MET A 37 -0.19 2.55 5.25
C MET A 37 -0.25 3.40 6.53
N ASP A 38 -0.46 4.70 6.39
CA ASP A 38 -0.60 5.63 7.52
C ASP A 38 -1.84 5.28 8.38
N ASP A 39 -2.97 4.94 7.73
CA ASP A 39 -4.19 4.48 8.41
C ASP A 39 -3.93 3.19 9.21
N LEU A 40 -3.18 2.22 8.65
CA LEU A 40 -2.83 0.99 9.37
C LEU A 40 -1.92 1.25 10.58
N GLU A 41 -0.94 2.14 10.46
CA GLU A 41 -0.10 2.55 11.60
C GLU A 41 -0.93 3.26 12.68
N GLN A 42 -1.82 4.15 12.28
CA GLN A 42 -2.68 4.89 13.20
C GLN A 42 -3.68 3.97 13.93
N ASP A 43 -4.30 3.03 13.22
CA ASP A 43 -5.30 2.12 13.76
C ASP A 43 -4.68 0.98 14.58
N PHE A 44 -3.46 0.54 14.22
CA PHE A 44 -2.76 -0.60 14.84
C PHE A 44 -1.33 -0.26 15.30
N PRO A 45 -1.13 0.78 16.14
CA PRO A 45 0.20 1.32 16.47
C PRO A 45 1.06 0.36 17.30
N ALA A 46 0.46 -0.67 17.91
CA ALA A 46 1.19 -1.69 18.68
C ALA A 46 1.96 -2.67 17.79
N ILE A 47 1.58 -2.79 16.51
CA ILE A 47 2.16 -3.77 15.59
C ILE A 47 2.63 -3.16 14.27
N CYS A 48 2.09 -2.01 13.86
CA CYS A 48 2.43 -1.35 12.60
C CYS A 48 3.42 -0.20 12.81
N THR A 49 4.37 -0.06 11.89
CA THR A 49 5.22 1.12 11.79
C THR A 49 5.50 1.44 10.33
N VAL A 50 5.26 2.68 9.91
CA VAL A 50 5.59 3.14 8.56
C VAL A 50 6.94 3.84 8.58
N GLY A 51 7.83 3.43 7.68
CA GLY A 51 9.18 3.99 7.58
C GLY A 51 9.54 4.33 6.14
N GLN A 52 10.33 5.38 5.95
CA GLN A 52 10.93 5.69 4.66
C GLN A 52 12.30 5.02 4.55
N ILE A 53 12.48 4.17 3.54
CA ILE A 53 13.75 3.48 3.27
C ILE A 53 14.58 4.14 2.17
N GLY A 54 14.02 5.11 1.46
CA GLY A 54 14.71 5.82 0.41
C GLY A 54 13.85 6.86 -0.29
N THR A 55 14.37 7.40 -1.38
CA THR A 55 13.70 8.40 -2.21
C THR A 55 13.88 8.01 -3.66
N SER A 56 12.80 8.04 -4.44
CA SER A 56 12.85 7.76 -5.87
C SER A 56 13.54 8.90 -6.64
N LEU A 57 13.85 8.65 -7.93
CA LEU A 57 14.46 9.65 -8.80
C LEU A 57 13.64 10.95 -8.90
N GLU A 58 12.31 10.84 -8.87
CA GLU A 58 11.40 11.98 -8.95
C GLU A 58 11.08 12.59 -7.57
N GLY A 59 11.84 12.23 -6.52
CA GLY A 59 11.71 12.81 -5.19
C GLY A 59 10.56 12.24 -4.33
N ARG A 60 9.92 11.14 -4.75
CA ARG A 60 8.86 10.49 -3.95
C ARG A 60 9.45 9.58 -2.87
N PRO A 61 8.90 9.55 -1.65
CA PRO A 61 9.38 8.67 -0.58
C PRO A 61 9.14 7.19 -0.94
N ILE A 62 10.14 6.35 -0.72
CA ILE A 62 9.97 4.89 -0.80
C ILE A 62 9.65 4.42 0.61
N GLN A 63 8.39 4.12 0.87
CA GLN A 63 7.89 3.71 2.18
C GLN A 63 7.83 2.19 2.31
N VAL A 64 7.94 1.73 3.56
CA VAL A 64 7.73 0.35 4.00
C VAL A 64 6.79 0.38 5.19
N LEU A 65 5.81 -0.53 5.18
CA LEU A 65 5.03 -0.87 6.35
C LEU A 65 5.69 -2.07 7.02
N LYS A 66 6.11 -1.92 8.27
CA LYS A 66 6.57 -3.03 9.12
C LYS A 66 5.41 -3.50 9.99
N VAL A 67 5.17 -4.82 10.04
CA VAL A 67 4.21 -5.44 10.97
C VAL A 67 4.96 -6.41 11.89
N SER A 68 4.96 -6.14 13.20
CA SER A 68 5.75 -6.91 14.17
C SER A 68 5.11 -6.95 15.55
N ASN A 69 5.25 -8.08 16.25
CA ASN A 69 4.90 -8.21 17.67
C ASN A 69 6.06 -7.83 18.62
N SER A 70 7.13 -7.22 18.09
CA SER A 70 8.34 -6.81 18.83
C SER A 70 9.15 -7.94 19.46
N ILE A 71 8.94 -9.20 19.06
CA ILE A 71 9.76 -10.33 19.52
C ILE A 71 11.04 -10.40 18.70
N THR A 72 12.18 -10.21 19.35
CA THR A 72 13.51 -10.11 18.70
C THR A 72 13.98 -11.38 18.00
N SER A 73 13.43 -12.55 18.36
CA SER A 73 13.74 -13.83 17.71
C SER A 73 12.91 -14.10 16.46
N ASN A 74 11.98 -13.21 16.08
CA ASN A 74 11.22 -13.37 14.84
C ASN A 74 12.14 -13.26 13.63
N SER A 75 11.93 -14.14 12.66
CA SER A 75 12.53 -14.00 11.34
C SER A 75 11.73 -12.98 10.52
N GLY A 76 12.42 -12.18 9.73
CA GLY A 76 11.80 -11.26 8.77
C GLY A 76 11.27 -11.97 7.52
N VAL A 77 10.15 -11.50 7.00
CA VAL A 77 9.61 -11.85 5.68
C VAL A 77 9.49 -10.56 4.89
N TRP A 78 10.11 -10.50 3.71
CA TRP A 78 10.07 -9.32 2.86
C TRP A 78 9.11 -9.53 1.69
N ILE A 79 8.20 -8.58 1.48
CA ILE A 79 7.31 -8.52 0.32
C ILE A 79 7.45 -7.13 -0.32
N ASP A 80 7.87 -7.09 -1.57
CA ASP A 80 7.79 -5.89 -2.41
C ASP A 80 6.82 -6.09 -3.58
N ALA A 81 6.33 -4.98 -4.10
CA ALA A 81 5.46 -4.94 -5.26
C ALA A 81 5.66 -3.65 -6.06
N GLY A 82 5.29 -3.68 -7.34
CA GLY A 82 5.34 -2.51 -8.20
C GLY A 82 6.73 -2.17 -8.76
N ILE A 83 7.67 -3.12 -8.75
CA ILE A 83 8.99 -2.94 -9.40
C ILE A 83 8.85 -2.64 -10.91
N HIS A 84 7.83 -3.21 -11.55
CA HIS A 84 7.40 -2.84 -12.90
C HIS A 84 6.10 -2.03 -12.85
N ALA A 85 6.13 -0.81 -13.40
CA ALA A 85 5.03 0.16 -13.30
C ALA A 85 3.69 -0.28 -13.92
N ARG A 86 3.66 -1.31 -14.77
CA ARG A 86 2.46 -1.80 -15.47
C ARG A 86 1.81 -3.02 -14.82
N GLU A 87 2.43 -3.60 -13.80
CA GLU A 87 1.97 -4.82 -13.14
C GLU A 87 1.04 -4.46 -11.96
N TRP A 88 -0.07 -3.76 -12.23
CA TRP A 88 -0.92 -3.15 -11.20
C TRP A 88 -1.59 -4.15 -10.24
N ILE A 89 -1.66 -5.42 -10.61
CA ILE A 89 -2.14 -6.48 -9.71
C ILE A 89 -1.15 -6.73 -8.55
N ALA A 90 0.14 -6.50 -8.73
CA ALA A 90 1.14 -6.71 -7.69
C ALA A 90 0.93 -5.81 -6.45
N PRO A 91 0.84 -4.47 -6.57
CA PRO A 91 0.57 -3.62 -5.40
C PRO A 91 -0.82 -3.86 -4.79
N ALA A 92 -1.83 -4.25 -5.60
CA ALA A 92 -3.15 -4.62 -5.08
C ALA A 92 -3.09 -5.86 -4.18
N VAL A 93 -2.33 -6.90 -4.58
CA VAL A 93 -2.14 -8.11 -3.77
C VAL A 93 -1.29 -7.83 -2.53
N ALA A 94 -0.21 -7.05 -2.64
CA ALA A 94 0.65 -6.73 -1.50
C ALA A 94 -0.12 -5.97 -0.41
N THR A 95 -0.92 -4.98 -0.79
CA THR A 95 -1.77 -4.23 0.14
C THR A 95 -2.90 -5.09 0.72
N TYR A 96 -3.45 -6.04 -0.05
CA TYR A 96 -4.42 -7.01 0.48
C TYR A 96 -3.81 -7.91 1.57
N ILE A 97 -2.60 -8.41 1.32
CA ILE A 97 -1.87 -9.22 2.30
C ILE A 97 -1.60 -8.41 3.56
N ALA A 98 -1.14 -7.16 3.42
CA ALA A 98 -0.90 -6.27 4.54
C ALA A 98 -2.17 -6.03 5.37
N ASP A 99 -3.29 -5.66 4.74
CA ASP A 99 -4.56 -5.45 5.44
C ASP A 99 -5.02 -6.70 6.18
N HIS A 100 -4.98 -7.85 5.51
CA HIS A 100 -5.38 -9.12 6.10
C HIS A 100 -4.51 -9.48 7.31
N ILE A 101 -3.19 -9.34 7.21
CA ILE A 101 -2.27 -9.63 8.31
C ILE A 101 -2.51 -8.69 9.48
N VAL A 102 -2.58 -7.39 9.24
CA VAL A 102 -2.72 -6.38 10.30
C VAL A 102 -4.05 -6.52 11.02
N ARG A 103 -5.17 -6.58 10.29
CA ARG A 103 -6.51 -6.62 10.89
C ARG A 103 -6.81 -7.94 11.59
N ASN A 104 -6.13 -9.03 11.23
CA ASN A 104 -6.35 -10.35 11.81
C ASN A 104 -5.18 -10.82 12.69
N PHE A 105 -4.19 -9.97 12.97
CA PHE A 105 -2.90 -10.35 13.54
C PHE A 105 -3.00 -11.21 14.81
N SER A 106 -3.93 -10.89 15.71
CA SER A 106 -4.15 -11.61 16.98
C SER A 106 -4.83 -12.98 16.82
N THR A 107 -5.44 -13.25 15.67
CA THR A 107 -6.16 -14.50 15.36
C THR A 107 -5.38 -15.41 14.43
N LEU A 108 -4.35 -14.87 13.76
CA LEU A 108 -3.52 -15.62 12.83
C LEU A 108 -2.63 -16.64 13.57
N PRO A 109 -2.37 -17.81 12.96
CA PRO A 109 -1.54 -18.84 13.57
C PRO A 109 -0.12 -18.33 13.82
N SER A 110 0.56 -18.92 14.80
CA SER A 110 1.93 -18.54 15.17
C SER A 110 2.94 -18.65 14.02
N SER A 111 2.67 -19.43 12.98
CA SER A 111 3.49 -19.46 11.76
C SER A 111 3.53 -18.10 11.04
N ILE A 112 2.50 -17.27 11.20
CA ILE A 112 2.36 -15.93 10.63
C ILE A 112 2.65 -14.85 11.69
N SER A 113 2.12 -14.98 12.91
CA SER A 113 2.28 -13.96 13.95
C SER A 113 3.65 -13.97 14.64
N ASN A 114 4.44 -15.07 14.53
CA ASN A 114 5.86 -15.10 14.93
C ASN A 114 6.79 -14.80 13.74
N LYS A 115 6.46 -13.74 13.00
CA LYS A 115 7.25 -13.19 11.90
C LYS A 115 7.17 -11.67 11.97
N ASP A 116 8.25 -11.02 11.58
CA ASP A 116 8.23 -9.60 11.26
C ASP A 116 7.99 -9.50 9.75
N TRP A 117 6.89 -8.86 9.35
CA TRP A 117 6.54 -8.60 7.96
C TRP A 117 6.97 -7.19 7.57
#